data_AF-A0A1H0N2S5-F1
#
_entry.id   AF-A0A1H0N2S5-F1
#
_cell.length_a   1.000
_cell.length_b   1.000
_cell.length_c   1.000
_cell.angle_alpha   90.00
_cell.angle_beta   90.00
_cell.angle_gamma   90.00
#
_symmetry.space_group_name_H-M   'P 1'
#
loop_
_entity.id
_entity.type
_entity.pdbx_description
1 polymer ?
#
loop_
_entity_poly.entity_id
_entity_poly.type
_entity_poly.pdbx_seq_one_letter_code
_entity_poly.pdbx_strand_id
1 'polypeptide(L)'
;MRNKIVVMALAVMFLLPSFCFAGGIQQDKAAHIGASAAVGIILAQNKPFCKWKPWQRALFNIAVIGGGKEWYDHNHPGRHSADWGDIAADAIGAVGAEGMVWLYHKSF
;
A
#
# COMPACT_ATOMS: atom_id res chain seq x y z
N MET A 1 -9.26 17.86 -8.74
CA MET A 1 -9.29 16.62 -7.92
C MET A 1 -7.98 15.84 -7.99
N ARG A 2 -7.44 15.55 -9.19
CA ARG A 2 -6.19 14.78 -9.39
C ARG A 2 -4.99 15.23 -8.51
N ASN A 3 -4.73 16.54 -8.40
CA ASN A 3 -3.60 17.05 -7.59
C ASN A 3 -3.76 16.81 -6.08
N LYS A 4 -4.99 16.88 -5.55
CA LYS A 4 -5.25 16.64 -4.11
C LYS A 4 -4.96 15.18 -3.73
N ILE A 5 -5.22 14.25 -4.65
CA ILE A 5 -5.04 12.82 -4.41
C ILE A 5 -3.57 12.41 -4.54
N VAL A 6 -2.83 13.01 -5.48
CA VAL A 6 -1.38 12.82 -5.55
C VAL A 6 -0.71 13.32 -4.26
N VAL A 7 -1.13 14.50 -3.76
CA VAL A 7 -0.64 15.01 -2.47
C VAL A 7 -1.01 14.07 -1.32
N MET A 8 -2.21 13.49 -1.32
CA MET A 8 -2.63 12.51 -0.32
C MET A 8 -1.80 11.22 -0.38
N ALA A 9 -1.55 10.68 -1.57
CA ALA A 9 -0.72 9.48 -1.76
C ALA A 9 0.73 9.73 -1.31
N LEU A 10 1.29 10.90 -1.65
CA LEU A 10 2.62 11.30 -1.19
C LEU A 10 2.65 11.47 0.33
N ALA A 11 1.65 12.14 0.92
CA ALA A 11 1.55 12.29 2.37
C ALA A 11 1.48 10.93 3.08
N VAL A 12 0.72 9.97 2.55
CA VAL A 12 0.67 8.60 3.07
C VAL A 12 2.02 7.90 2.93
N MET A 13 2.67 8.01 1.76
CA MET A 13 3.98 7.38 1.53
C MET A 13 5.06 7.89 2.48
N PHE A 14 5.09 9.19 2.78
CA PHE A 14 6.15 9.80 3.59
C PHE A 14 5.83 9.84 5.10
N LEU A 15 4.56 10.00 5.47
CA LEU A 15 4.18 10.18 6.87
C LEU A 15 3.73 8.88 7.55
N LEU A 16 3.01 8.00 6.83
CA LEU A 16 2.45 6.78 7.43
C LEU A 16 3.54 5.86 8.01
N PRO A 17 4.68 5.62 7.35
CA PRO A 17 5.75 4.80 7.92
C PRO A 17 6.28 5.36 9.25
N SER A 18 6.38 6.69 9.36
CA SER A 18 6.88 7.36 10.57
C SER A 18 5.93 7.16 11.77
N PHE A 19 4.61 7.25 11.54
CA PHE A 19 3.60 7.00 12.58
C PHE A 19 3.55 5.52 13.00
N CYS A 20 3.61 4.60 12.04
CA CYS A 20 3.66 3.17 12.32
C CYS A 20 4.90 2.81 13.15
N PHE A 21 6.06 3.35 12.78
CA PHE A 21 7.31 3.14 13.51
C PHE A 21 7.26 3.68 14.95
N ALA A 22 6.74 4.90 15.14
CA ALA A 22 6.54 5.47 16.48
C ALA A 22 5.59 4.63 17.36
N GLY A 23 4.65 3.90 16.74
CA GLY A 23 3.74 2.96 17.40
C GLY A 23 4.32 1.58 17.69
N GLY A 24 5.61 1.35 17.43
CA GLY A 24 6.29 0.08 17.70
C GLY A 24 6.25 -0.93 16.55
N ILE A 25 5.74 -0.56 15.37
CA ILE A 25 5.86 -1.39 14.16
C ILE A 25 7.30 -1.29 13.65
N GLN A 26 7.91 -2.41 13.27
CA GLN A 26 9.25 -2.40 12.69
C GLN A 26 9.30 -1.51 11.44
N GLN A 27 10.39 -0.74 11.29
CA GLN A 27 10.53 0.26 10.21
C GLN A 27 10.28 -0.34 8.81
N ASP A 28 10.74 -1.57 8.61
CA ASP A 28 10.53 -2.35 7.40
C ASP A 28 9.03 -2.56 7.09
N LYS A 29 8.27 -3.10 8.05
CA LYS A 29 6.81 -3.31 7.92
C LYS A 29 6.04 -1.99 7.78
N ALA A 30 6.51 -0.94 8.45
CA ALA A 30 5.95 0.39 8.33
C ALA A 30 6.13 0.96 6.90
N ALA A 31 7.28 0.71 6.27
CA ALA A 31 7.53 1.08 4.88
C ALA A 31 6.63 0.30 3.91
N HIS A 32 6.43 -1.00 4.13
CA HIS A 32 5.48 -1.82 3.37
C HIS A 32 4.05 -1.26 3.43
N ILE A 33 3.55 -0.99 4.64
CA ILE A 33 2.22 -0.39 4.84
C ILE A 33 2.10 0.94 4.08
N GLY A 34 3.08 1.84 4.22
CA GLY A 34 3.07 3.15 3.54
C GLY A 34 3.13 3.04 2.02
N ALA A 35 4.00 2.19 1.49
CA ALA A 35 4.16 1.99 0.05
C ALA A 35 2.89 1.38 -0.57
N SER A 36 2.38 0.30 0.02
CA SER A 36 1.14 -0.34 -0.44
C SER A 36 -0.06 0.59 -0.33
N ALA A 37 -0.15 1.40 0.72
CA ALA A 37 -1.23 2.37 0.85
C ALA A 37 -1.17 3.46 -0.24
N ALA A 38 0.02 3.99 -0.54
CA ALA A 38 0.21 4.96 -1.61
C ALA A 38 -0.15 4.40 -2.99
N VAL A 39 0.31 3.18 -3.30
CA VAL A 39 -0.04 2.49 -4.56
C VAL A 39 -1.54 2.26 -4.66
N GLY A 40 -2.20 1.82 -3.58
CA GLY A 40 -3.65 1.60 -3.56
C GLY A 40 -4.44 2.88 -3.88
N ILE A 41 -4.05 4.02 -3.29
CA ILE A 41 -4.67 5.33 -3.58
C ILE A 41 -4.48 5.71 -5.05
N ILE A 42 -3.31 5.46 -5.63
CA ILE A 42 -3.03 5.72 -7.05
C ILE A 42 -3.87 4.80 -7.95
N LEU A 43 -3.94 3.50 -7.65
CA LEU A 43 -4.71 2.52 -8.43
C LEU A 43 -6.21 2.89 -8.46
N ALA A 44 -6.77 3.36 -7.35
CA ALA A 44 -8.17 3.79 -7.31
C ALA A 44 -8.52 4.92 -8.30
N GLN A 45 -7.52 5.67 -8.79
CA GLN A 45 -7.72 6.80 -9.71
C GLN A 45 -7.41 6.47 -11.18
N ASN A 46 -6.65 5.42 -11.44
CA ASN A 46 -6.15 5.13 -12.79
C ASN A 46 -7.03 4.12 -13.50
N LYS A 47 -7.30 4.34 -14.80
CA LYS A 47 -7.96 3.34 -15.64
C LYS A 47 -6.98 2.19 -15.92
N PRO A 48 -7.44 0.92 -15.97
CA PRO A 48 -8.83 0.47 -15.77
C PRO A 48 -9.22 0.27 -14.29
N PHE A 49 -8.27 0.32 -13.36
CA PHE A 49 -8.41 -0.04 -11.95
C PHE A 49 -9.48 0.77 -11.18
N CYS A 50 -9.73 2.02 -11.55
CA CYS A 50 -10.78 2.83 -10.95
C CYS A 50 -12.20 2.25 -11.15
N LYS A 51 -12.39 1.39 -12.15
CA LYS A 51 -13.66 0.67 -12.39
C LYS A 51 -13.79 -0.61 -11.57
N TRP A 52 -12.68 -1.10 -11.02
CA TRP A 52 -12.68 -2.33 -10.23
C TRP A 52 -13.35 -2.09 -8.87
N LYS A 53 -13.86 -3.16 -8.27
CA LYS A 53 -14.35 -3.10 -6.88
C LYS A 53 -13.16 -2.89 -5.93
N PRO A 54 -13.37 -2.23 -4.77
CA PRO A 54 -12.30 -1.99 -3.80
C PRO A 54 -11.51 -3.26 -3.43
N TRP A 55 -12.21 -4.38 -3.20
CA TRP A 55 -11.57 -5.65 -2.87
C TRP A 55 -10.69 -6.20 -4.02
N GLN A 56 -11.07 -5.97 -5.28
CA GLN A 56 -10.28 -6.41 -6.44
C GLN A 56 -8.98 -5.61 -6.54
N ARG A 57 -9.03 -4.30 -6.29
CA ARG A 57 -7.83 -3.46 -6.25
C ARG A 57 -6.93 -3.84 -5.08
N ALA A 58 -7.50 -4.04 -3.90
CA ALA A 58 -6.74 -4.45 -2.73
C ALA A 58 -6.01 -5.78 -2.96
N LEU A 59 -6.70 -6.80 -3.47
CA LEU A 59 -6.08 -8.09 -3.81
C LEU A 59 -4.99 -7.95 -4.87
N PHE A 60 -5.24 -7.16 -5.92
CA PHE A 60 -4.23 -6.91 -6.95
C PHE A 60 -2.99 -6.23 -6.38
N ASN A 61 -3.17 -5.21 -5.53
CA ASN A 61 -2.08 -4.51 -4.89
C ASN A 61 -1.26 -5.45 -4.00
N ILE A 62 -1.91 -6.28 -3.18
CA ILE A 62 -1.24 -7.29 -2.34
C ILE A 62 -0.45 -8.29 -3.19
N ALA A 63 -1.07 -8.82 -4.24
CA ALA A 63 -0.45 -9.84 -5.08
C ALA A 63 0.75 -9.28 -5.87
N VAL A 64 0.63 -8.07 -6.41
CA VAL A 64 1.66 -7.48 -7.27
C VAL A 64 2.77 -6.82 -6.47
N ILE A 65 2.43 -6.03 -5.43
CA ILE A 65 3.41 -5.34 -4.61
C ILE A 65 4.02 -6.29 -3.58
N GLY A 66 3.20 -6.89 -2.73
CA GLY A 66 3.68 -7.83 -1.70
C GLY A 66 4.21 -9.11 -2.33
N GLY A 67 3.40 -9.80 -3.13
CA GLY A 67 3.82 -11.04 -3.79
C GLY A 67 5.00 -10.85 -4.75
N GLY A 68 5.06 -9.71 -5.47
CA GLY A 68 6.16 -9.39 -6.37
C GLY A 68 7.48 -9.13 -5.63
N LYS A 69 7.43 -8.41 -4.50
CA LYS A 69 8.59 -8.16 -3.64
C LYS A 69 9.12 -9.47 -3.04
N GLU A 70 8.24 -10.32 -2.50
CA GLU A 70 8.64 -11.61 -1.93
C GLU A 70 9.23 -12.57 -2.97
N TRP A 71 8.67 -12.58 -4.18
CA TRP A 71 9.24 -13.33 -5.30
C TRP A 71 10.62 -12.80 -5.69
N TYR A 72 10.82 -11.48 -5.68
CA TYR A 72 12.13 -10.89 -5.94
C TYR A 72 13.15 -11.28 -4.86
N ASP A 73 12.80 -11.18 -3.58
CA ASP A 73 13.67 -11.51 -2.46
C ASP A 73 14.04 -13.00 -2.44
N HIS A 74 13.08 -13.88 -2.74
CA HIS A 74 13.33 -15.32 -2.88
C HIS A 74 14.39 -15.64 -3.95
N ASN A 75 14.39 -14.89 -5.06
CA ASN A 75 15.36 -15.04 -6.13
C ASN A 75 16.70 -14.32 -5.86
N HIS A 76 16.80 -13.51 -4.80
CA HIS A 76 18.00 -12.74 -4.42
C HIS A 76 18.37 -12.94 -2.93
N PRO A 77 18.66 -14.19 -2.49
CA PRO A 77 18.80 -14.55 -1.08
C PRO A 77 19.99 -13.91 -0.34
N GLY A 78 20.81 -13.11 -1.02
CA GLY A 78 21.98 -12.45 -0.44
C GLY A 78 21.71 -11.09 0.24
N ARG A 79 20.49 -10.54 0.14
CA ARG A 79 20.17 -9.21 0.71
C ARG A 79 18.96 -9.21 1.64
N HIS A 80 17.89 -9.91 1.27
CA HIS A 80 16.66 -10.00 2.04
C HIS A 80 16.11 -11.43 1.94
N SER A 81 15.48 -11.92 3.01
CA SER A 81 14.76 -13.19 3.01
C SER A 81 13.28 -12.93 2.82
N ALA A 82 12.61 -13.80 2.06
CA ALA A 82 11.17 -13.74 1.94
C ALA A 82 10.49 -13.87 3.33
N ASP A 83 9.60 -12.94 3.65
CA ASP A 83 8.89 -12.84 4.92
C ASP A 83 7.38 -12.62 4.70
N TRP A 84 6.58 -13.54 5.22
CA TRP A 84 5.12 -13.43 5.22
C TRP A 84 4.61 -12.20 5.99
N GLY A 85 5.41 -11.68 6.93
CA GLY A 85 5.15 -10.42 7.62
C GLY A 85 5.08 -9.23 6.68
N ASP A 86 5.84 -9.22 5.57
CA ASP A 86 5.80 -8.15 4.57
C ASP A 86 4.52 -8.21 3.75
N ILE A 87 4.10 -9.41 3.34
CA ILE A 87 2.81 -9.58 2.66
C ILE A 87 1.65 -9.12 3.55
N ALA A 88 1.70 -9.43 4.85
CA ALA A 88 0.69 -8.98 5.79
C ALA A 88 0.69 -7.44 5.96
N ALA A 89 1.88 -6.82 6.02
CA ALA A 89 2.04 -5.38 6.07
C ALA A 89 1.48 -4.70 4.79
N ASP A 90 1.75 -5.27 3.62
CA ASP A 90 1.19 -4.81 2.35
C ASP A 90 -0.33 -4.97 2.28
N ALA A 91 -0.88 -6.04 2.85
CA ALA A 91 -2.33 -6.22 2.98
C ALA A 91 -2.99 -5.14 3.84
N ILE A 92 -2.38 -4.77 4.96
CA ILE A 92 -2.86 -3.67 5.81
C ILE A 92 -2.83 -2.36 5.02
N GLY A 93 -1.72 -2.06 4.32
CA GLY A 93 -1.60 -0.87 3.49
C GLY A 93 -2.65 -0.81 2.37
N ALA A 94 -2.83 -1.91 1.63
CA ALA A 94 -3.76 -2.00 0.52
C ALA A 94 -5.22 -1.85 0.94
N VAL A 95 -5.63 -2.51 2.04
CA VAL A 95 -7.00 -2.37 2.57
C VAL A 95 -7.20 -0.98 3.17
N GLY A 96 -6.20 -0.45 3.88
CA GLY A 96 -6.22 0.89 4.43
C GLY A 96 -6.41 1.97 3.36
N ALA A 97 -5.75 1.83 2.21
CA ALA A 97 -5.93 2.73 1.06
C ALA A 97 -7.38 2.78 0.57
N GLU A 98 -8.03 1.63 0.43
CA GLU A 98 -9.43 1.57 0.00
C GLU A 98 -10.36 2.24 1.01
N GLY A 99 -10.09 2.07 2.31
CA GLY A 99 -10.79 2.79 3.38
C GLY A 99 -10.61 4.31 3.27
N MET A 100 -9.38 4.79 3.03
CA MET A 100 -9.09 6.21 2.84
C MET A 100 -9.77 6.78 1.60
N VAL A 101 -9.73 6.06 0.47
CA VAL A 101 -10.41 6.46 -0.76
C VAL A 101 -11.92 6.54 -0.51
N TRP A 102 -12.51 5.56 0.18
CA TRP A 102 -13.93 5.59 0.52
C TRP A 102 -14.29 6.80 1.40
N LEU A 103 -13.50 7.09 2.44
CA LEU A 103 -13.70 8.26 3.30
C LEU A 103 -13.61 9.56 2.49
N TYR A 104 -12.60 9.70 1.63
CA TYR A 104 -12.43 10.86 0.78
C TYR A 104 -13.66 11.09 -0.12
N HIS A 105 -14.20 10.03 -0.73
CA HIS A 105 -15.38 10.13 -1.59
C HIS A 105 -16.69 10.35 -0.82
N LYS A 106 -16.78 9.95 0.46
CA LYS A 106 -17.97 10.17 1.29
C LYS A 106 -18.06 11.62 1.81
N SER A 107 -16.93 12.31 1.92
CA SER A 107 -16.84 13.67 2.45
C SER A 107 -17.11 14.78 1.41
N PHE A 108 -17.44 14.43 0.16
CA PHE A 108 -17.79 15.34 -0.94
C PHE A 108 -19.03 14.84 -1.68
#